data_AF-A0A7R9FXQ7-F1
#
_entry.id   AF-A0A7R9FXQ7-F1
#
_cell.length_a   1.000
_cell.length_b   1.000
_cell.length_c   1.000
_cell.angle_alpha   90.00
_cell.angle_beta   90.00
_cell.angle_gamma   90.00
#
_symmetry.space_group_name_H-M   'P 1'
#
loop_
_entity.id
_entity.type
_entity.pdbx_description
1 polymer ?
#
loop_
_entity_poly.entity_id
_entity_poly.type
_entity_poly.pdbx_seq_one_letter_code
_entity_poly.pdbx_strand_id
1 'polypeptide(L)'
;MANVFVVLSSTAEDEEIELPPDDQKVLKEQVLLAVQQEQSESIRKKVCDMAAEVARNLIDDDGNNQWPEFLNFLFQCSNSPLPQMKESALRMFTSVPGVFGNQQANYLDIIKQMIQKALVDTTSYEVRFQAVRAVSAFILLHEKEIPIQKHFHDVLPGFMQVVLESVEKQDDDALLKCLIDLSETTPKFLRMQLDAILELCMKIVSNEDMPDSWRHLALEVIVTMSETAPAMLRKVGAKYIPLLVPIILKMMTDIDDEPDWSISDEIVDEDNDSNTVVAESALDRLACGLGGKTIMPLIEQNIPSMLANTDWKYRYVVATTSVIYKFTKFERLIGDKPIPIVYPIIVQ
;
A
#
# COMPACT_ATOMS: atom_id res chain seq x y z
N MET A 1 6.88 31.58 18.11
CA MET A 1 6.64 30.37 17.29
C MET A 1 7.04 29.07 17.98
N ALA A 2 7.98 29.04 18.94
CA ALA A 2 8.39 27.80 19.63
C ALA A 2 7.37 27.25 20.67
N ASN A 3 6.45 28.07 21.19
CA ASN A 3 5.49 27.63 22.22
C ASN A 3 4.18 27.03 21.68
N VAL A 4 3.99 26.99 20.35
CA VAL A 4 2.81 26.33 19.72
C VAL A 4 3.10 24.87 19.37
N PHE A 5 4.37 24.47 19.37
CA PHE A 5 4.81 23.11 18.98
C PHE A 5 4.38 22.00 19.95
N VAL A 6 3.91 22.32 21.16
CA VAL A 6 3.64 21.33 22.21
C VAL A 6 2.17 20.89 22.27
N VAL A 7 1.23 21.64 21.67
CA VAL A 7 -0.21 21.36 21.85
C VAL A 7 -0.75 20.31 20.87
N LEU A 8 -0.04 20.00 19.77
CA LEU A 8 -0.63 19.23 18.66
C LEU A 8 0.15 17.99 18.22
N SER A 9 1.31 17.68 18.80
CA SER A 9 2.06 16.48 18.43
C SER A 9 2.51 15.67 19.66
N SER A 10 1.58 14.87 20.18
CA SER A 10 1.76 13.67 21.00
C SER A 10 2.47 13.78 22.36
N THR A 11 1.87 13.09 23.34
CA THR A 11 2.41 12.71 24.67
C THR A 11 2.29 13.74 25.80
N ALA A 12 1.07 13.91 26.31
CA ALA A 12 0.85 14.14 27.73
C ALA A 12 -0.57 13.66 28.08
N GLU A 13 -0.68 12.69 28.99
CA GLU A 13 -1.82 12.70 29.91
C GLU A 13 -1.81 14.08 30.61
N ASP A 14 -2.99 14.67 30.82
CA ASP A 14 -3.26 15.91 31.58
C ASP A 14 -3.42 17.24 30.81
N GLU A 15 -4.62 17.80 30.99
CA GLU A 15 -5.12 19.14 30.66
C GLU A 15 -5.22 19.54 29.17
N GLU A 16 -6.46 19.51 28.68
CA GLU A 16 -6.88 20.15 27.43
C GLU A 16 -6.71 21.67 27.58
N ILE A 17 -5.53 22.19 27.23
CA ILE A 17 -5.26 23.64 27.26
C ILE A 17 -6.05 24.28 26.12
N GLU A 18 -7.28 24.70 26.39
CA GLU A 18 -8.06 25.52 25.47
C GLU A 18 -7.46 26.91 25.37
N LEU A 19 -6.92 27.24 24.19
CA LEU A 19 -6.49 28.60 23.87
C LEU A 19 -7.71 29.55 23.88
N PRO A 20 -7.56 30.82 24.29
CA PRO A 20 -8.62 31.82 24.14
C PRO A 20 -9.11 31.93 22.69
N PRO A 21 -10.41 32.22 22.45
CA PRO A 21 -10.97 32.25 21.09
C PRO A 21 -10.24 33.17 20.10
N ASP A 22 -9.74 34.32 20.59
CA ASP A 22 -8.95 35.26 19.77
C ASP A 22 -7.60 34.65 19.36
N ASP A 23 -6.91 33.96 20.28
CA ASP A 23 -5.64 33.29 20.00
C ASP A 23 -5.83 32.08 19.07
N GLN A 24 -6.93 31.34 19.21
CA GLN A 24 -7.31 30.28 18.27
C GLN A 24 -7.52 30.83 16.86
N LYS A 25 -8.21 31.96 16.73
CA LYS A 25 -8.44 32.61 15.44
C LYS A 25 -7.12 33.05 14.80
N VAL A 26 -6.24 33.69 15.57
CA VAL A 26 -4.91 34.10 15.09
C VAL A 26 -4.10 32.88 14.66
N LEU A 27 -4.11 31.80 15.44
CA LEU A 27 -3.42 30.56 15.09
C LEU A 27 -3.91 30.01 13.75
N LYS A 28 -5.23 29.86 13.58
CA LYS A 28 -5.86 29.40 12.34
C LYS A 28 -5.40 30.24 11.13
N GLU A 29 -5.47 31.56 11.24
CA GLU A 29 -5.04 32.48 10.17
C GLU A 29 -3.54 32.34 9.85
N GLN A 30 -2.68 32.28 10.86
CA GLN A 30 -1.23 32.17 10.69
C GLN A 30 -0.80 30.84 10.08
N VAL A 31 -1.48 29.74 10.44
CA VAL A 31 -1.20 28.40 9.89
C VAL A 31 -1.45 28.38 8.37
N LEU A 32 -2.60 28.89 7.91
CA LEU A 32 -2.91 28.95 6.48
C LEU A 32 -1.98 29.91 5.73
N LEU A 33 -1.65 31.04 6.35
CA LEU A 33 -0.69 32.00 5.79
C LEU A 33 0.70 31.39 5.65
N ALA A 34 1.14 30.59 6.63
CA ALA A 34 2.42 29.89 6.58
C ALA A 34 2.48 28.92 5.40
N VAL A 35 1.41 28.18 5.10
CA VAL A 35 1.35 27.31 3.90
C VAL A 35 1.54 28.12 2.61
N GLN A 36 0.94 29.32 2.52
CA GLN A 36 1.04 30.18 1.33
C GLN A 36 2.42 30.79 1.15
N GLN A 37 3.07 31.19 2.24
CA GLN A 37 4.33 31.94 2.19
C GLN A 37 5.56 31.03 2.13
N GLU A 38 5.44 29.78 2.57
CA GLU A 38 6.57 28.86 2.67
C GLU A 38 7.13 28.46 1.29
N GLN A 39 8.41 28.73 1.10
CA GLN A 39 9.13 28.48 -0.15
C GLN A 39 9.84 27.12 -0.14
N SER A 40 10.31 26.68 1.02
CA SER A 40 10.96 25.38 1.17
C SER A 40 9.93 24.26 1.11
N GLU A 41 10.06 23.36 0.15
CA GLU A 41 9.17 22.21 0.00
C GLU A 41 9.11 21.35 1.27
N SER A 42 10.27 21.05 1.87
CA SER A 42 10.35 20.25 3.10
C SER A 42 9.60 20.88 4.28
N ILE A 43 9.63 22.22 4.40
CA ILE A 43 8.93 22.95 5.47
C ILE A 43 7.45 23.07 5.13
N ARG A 44 7.11 23.42 3.88
CA ARG A 44 5.73 23.53 3.41
C ARG A 44 4.98 22.23 3.66
N LYS A 45 5.63 21.09 3.41
CA LYS A 45 5.13 19.76 3.75
C LYS A 45 4.75 19.69 5.25
N LYS A 46 5.67 19.97 6.16
CA LYS A 46 5.39 19.96 7.61
C LYS A 46 4.28 20.94 8.03
N VAL A 47 4.21 22.11 7.42
CA VAL A 47 3.16 23.09 7.70
C VAL A 47 1.79 22.61 7.21
N CYS A 48 1.71 21.94 6.05
CA CYS A 48 0.49 21.27 5.59
C CYS A 48 0.04 20.17 6.56
N ASP A 49 0.97 19.36 7.07
CA ASP A 49 0.67 18.29 8.03
C ASP A 49 0.12 18.90 9.34
N MET A 50 0.72 19.99 9.82
CA MET A 50 0.22 20.76 10.96
C MET A 50 -1.17 21.35 10.70
N ALA A 51 -1.40 21.96 9.52
CA ALA A 51 -2.70 22.53 9.16
C ALA A 51 -3.80 21.45 9.12
N ALA A 52 -3.48 20.27 8.60
CA ALA A 52 -4.39 19.12 8.59
C ALA A 52 -4.67 18.60 10.00
N GLU A 53 -3.68 18.57 10.90
CA GLU A 53 -3.87 18.16 12.30
C GLU A 53 -4.80 19.12 13.04
N VAL A 54 -4.58 20.44 12.88
CA VAL A 54 -5.48 21.46 13.43
C VAL A 54 -6.90 21.28 12.88
N ALA A 55 -7.05 21.03 11.57
CA ALA A 55 -8.36 20.81 10.96
C ALA A 55 -9.05 19.55 11.47
N ARG A 56 -8.31 18.47 11.74
CA ARG A 56 -8.85 17.23 12.29
C ARG A 56 -9.43 17.44 13.70
N ASN A 57 -8.72 18.21 14.54
CA ASN A 57 -9.15 18.51 15.91
C ASN A 57 -10.29 19.55 15.99
N LEU A 58 -10.72 20.11 14.86
CA LEU A 58 -11.81 21.09 14.76
C LEU A 58 -13.07 20.49 14.11
N ILE A 59 -13.18 19.16 14.11
CA ILE A 59 -14.42 18.44 13.78
C ILE A 59 -15.01 18.00 15.12
N ASP A 60 -16.22 18.47 15.44
CA ASP A 60 -16.88 18.11 16.69
C ASP A 60 -17.46 16.68 16.67
N ASP A 61 -17.95 16.22 17.83
CA ASP A 61 -18.57 14.89 18.01
C ASP A 61 -19.77 14.67 17.09
N ASP A 62 -20.46 15.75 16.72
CA ASP A 62 -21.59 15.71 15.79
C ASP A 62 -21.10 15.63 14.33
N GLY A 63 -19.81 15.80 14.04
CA GLY A 63 -19.24 15.78 12.69
C GLY A 63 -19.32 17.13 11.97
N ASN A 64 -19.50 18.24 12.69
CA ASN A 64 -19.48 19.59 12.11
C ASN A 64 -18.05 20.14 12.10
N ASN A 65 -17.65 20.67 10.94
CA ASN A 65 -16.38 21.36 10.79
C ASN A 65 -16.48 22.79 11.36
N GLN A 66 -15.69 23.07 12.40
CA GLN A 66 -15.60 24.37 13.09
C GLN A 66 -14.57 25.34 12.47
N TRP A 67 -13.98 24.97 11.33
CA TRP A 67 -12.99 25.73 10.59
C TRP A 67 -13.30 25.80 9.08
N PRO A 68 -14.40 26.45 8.67
CA PRO A 68 -14.79 26.57 7.27
C PRO A 68 -13.75 27.28 6.40
N GLU A 69 -12.92 28.15 6.98
CA GLU A 69 -11.81 28.82 6.30
C GLU A 69 -10.78 27.82 5.78
N PHE A 70 -10.56 26.69 6.44
CA PHE A 70 -9.69 25.63 5.95
C PHE A 70 -10.23 25.00 4.66
N LEU A 71 -11.54 24.72 4.59
CA LEU A 71 -12.17 24.20 3.36
C LEU A 71 -12.04 25.19 2.21
N ASN A 72 -12.32 26.48 2.48
CA ASN A 72 -12.14 27.55 1.50
C ASN A 72 -10.69 27.62 1.01
N PHE A 73 -9.73 27.54 1.93
CA PHE A 73 -8.32 27.54 1.61
C PHE A 73 -7.90 26.33 0.77
N LEU A 74 -8.38 25.13 1.11
CA LEU A 74 -8.12 23.90 0.37
C LEU A 74 -8.60 24.02 -1.08
N PHE A 75 -9.81 24.51 -1.30
CA PHE A 75 -10.35 24.72 -2.65
C PHE A 75 -9.66 25.85 -3.42
N GLN A 76 -9.22 26.90 -2.74
CA GLN A 76 -8.41 27.95 -3.36
C GLN A 76 -7.06 27.40 -3.83
N CYS A 77 -6.40 26.61 -2.98
CA CYS A 77 -5.11 25.99 -3.28
C CYS A 77 -5.21 25.00 -4.45
N SER A 78 -6.26 24.17 -4.49
CA SER A 78 -6.47 23.19 -5.58
C SER A 78 -6.78 23.85 -6.93
N ASN A 79 -7.31 25.08 -6.93
CA ASN A 79 -7.56 25.87 -8.14
C ASN A 79 -6.44 26.87 -8.48
N SER A 80 -5.40 26.96 -7.67
CA SER A 80 -4.26 27.84 -7.91
C SER A 80 -3.53 27.48 -9.21
N PRO A 81 -2.97 28.46 -9.94
CA PRO A 81 -2.09 28.18 -11.08
C PRO A 81 -0.74 27.61 -10.66
N LEU A 82 -0.35 27.76 -9.39
CA LEU A 82 0.94 27.31 -8.86
C LEU A 82 0.88 25.81 -8.50
N PRO A 83 1.74 24.96 -9.08
CA PRO A 83 1.74 23.53 -8.77
C PRO A 83 1.95 23.22 -7.28
N GLN A 84 2.79 23.99 -6.60
CA GLN A 84 3.10 23.80 -5.18
C GLN A 84 1.85 24.00 -4.29
N MET A 85 0.93 24.87 -4.69
CA MET A 85 -0.32 25.09 -3.96
C MET A 85 -1.32 23.95 -4.21
N LYS A 86 -1.39 23.44 -5.45
CA LYS A 86 -2.20 22.26 -5.76
C LYS A 86 -1.73 21.02 -4.98
N GLU A 87 -0.42 20.80 -4.95
CA GLU A 87 0.23 19.76 -4.14
C GLU A 87 -0.16 19.92 -2.66
N SER A 88 -0.04 21.13 -2.11
CA SER A 88 -0.37 21.42 -0.71
C SER A 88 -1.83 21.11 -0.38
N ALA A 89 -2.76 21.46 -1.27
CA ALA A 89 -4.18 21.13 -1.10
C ALA A 89 -4.42 19.62 -1.02
N LEU A 90 -3.83 18.86 -1.94
CA LEU A 90 -3.96 17.41 -1.99
C LEU A 90 -3.31 16.73 -0.79
N ARG A 91 -2.18 17.25 -0.32
CA ARG A 91 -1.47 16.70 0.86
C ARG A 91 -2.23 16.94 2.16
N MET A 92 -2.78 18.14 2.34
CA MET A 92 -3.69 18.43 3.46
C MET A 92 -4.93 17.53 3.40
N PHE A 93 -5.56 17.40 2.23
CA PHE A 93 -6.71 16.52 2.05
C PHE A 93 -6.38 15.05 2.32
N THR A 94 -5.21 14.57 1.88
CA THR A 94 -4.74 13.19 2.15
C THR A 94 -4.60 12.94 3.66
N SER A 95 -4.16 13.97 4.41
CA SER A 95 -3.97 13.87 5.86
C SER A 95 -5.29 13.92 6.64
N VAL A 96 -6.30 14.63 6.13
CA VAL A 96 -7.63 14.71 6.74
C VAL A 96 -8.74 14.55 5.69
N PRO A 97 -8.92 13.34 5.13
CA PRO A 97 -9.87 13.11 4.03
C PRO A 97 -11.33 13.33 4.46
N GLY A 98 -11.61 13.25 5.77
CA GLY A 98 -12.93 13.45 6.37
C GLY A 98 -13.23 14.89 6.76
N VAL A 99 -12.42 15.88 6.34
CA VAL A 99 -12.55 17.28 6.77
C VAL A 99 -13.91 17.92 6.46
N PHE A 100 -14.71 17.33 5.57
CA PHE A 100 -16.03 17.81 5.22
C PHE A 100 -17.12 17.43 6.25
N GLY A 101 -16.84 16.47 7.13
CA GLY A 101 -17.75 15.99 8.15
C GLY A 101 -19.14 15.65 7.59
N ASN A 102 -20.20 16.11 8.26
CA ASN A 102 -21.58 15.89 7.85
C ASN A 102 -21.97 16.53 6.52
N GLN A 103 -21.17 17.46 5.99
CA GLN A 103 -21.45 18.12 4.72
C GLN A 103 -20.86 17.35 3.53
N GLN A 104 -20.14 16.26 3.74
CA GLN A 104 -19.41 15.55 2.70
C GLN A 104 -20.27 15.18 1.48
N ALA A 105 -21.51 14.74 1.70
CA ALA A 105 -22.41 14.40 0.60
C ALA A 105 -22.62 15.57 -0.38
N ASN A 106 -22.60 16.81 0.11
CA ASN A 106 -22.75 18.02 -0.71
C ASN A 106 -21.48 18.36 -1.50
N TYR A 107 -20.31 17.89 -1.06
CA TYR A 107 -19.02 18.17 -1.68
C TYR A 107 -18.49 17.02 -2.54
N LEU A 108 -19.17 15.86 -2.58
CA LEU A 108 -18.66 14.66 -3.22
C LEU A 108 -18.26 14.87 -4.69
N ASP A 109 -19.12 15.52 -5.47
CA ASP A 109 -18.85 15.86 -6.87
C ASP A 109 -17.66 16.82 -7.02
N ILE A 110 -17.52 17.77 -6.09
CA ILE A 110 -16.45 18.77 -6.10
C ILE A 110 -15.10 18.10 -5.76
N ILE A 111 -15.08 17.21 -4.76
CA ILE A 111 -13.91 16.42 -4.38
C ILE A 111 -13.47 15.55 -5.56
N LYS A 112 -14.42 14.87 -6.21
CA LYS A 112 -14.14 14.06 -7.39
C LYS A 112 -13.55 14.89 -8.53
N GLN A 113 -14.16 16.03 -8.86
CA GLN A 113 -13.65 16.92 -9.91
C GLN A 113 -12.24 17.46 -9.60
N MET A 114 -11.98 17.81 -8.33
CA MET A 114 -10.66 18.23 -7.87
C MET A 114 -9.60 17.14 -8.12
N ILE A 115 -9.89 15.90 -7.72
CA ILE A 115 -8.97 14.75 -7.91
C ILE A 115 -8.79 14.44 -9.40
N GLN A 116 -9.88 14.41 -10.19
CA GLN A 116 -9.80 14.14 -11.63
C GLN A 116 -8.94 15.16 -12.35
N LYS A 117 -9.10 16.44 -12.05
CA LYS A 117 -8.29 17.53 -12.61
C LYS A 117 -6.81 17.39 -12.20
N ALA A 118 -6.55 17.01 -10.96
CA ALA A 118 -5.19 16.83 -10.45
C ALA A 118 -4.47 15.62 -11.07
N LEU A 119 -5.17 14.50 -11.31
CA LEU A 119 -4.60 13.30 -11.93
C LEU A 119 -4.14 13.52 -13.37
N VAL A 120 -4.74 14.47 -14.08
CA VAL A 120 -4.36 14.81 -15.47
C VAL A 120 -3.58 16.13 -15.54
N ASP A 121 -3.09 16.63 -14.40
CA ASP A 121 -2.34 17.87 -14.35
C ASP A 121 -1.05 17.73 -15.18
N THR A 122 -0.91 18.56 -16.22
CA THR A 122 0.25 18.52 -17.12
C THR A 122 1.43 19.36 -16.63
N THR A 123 1.24 20.13 -15.56
CA THR A 123 2.23 21.09 -15.06
C THR A 123 3.18 20.47 -14.05
N SER A 124 2.74 19.46 -13.29
CA SER A 124 3.58 18.80 -12.29
C SER A 124 3.19 17.34 -12.06
N TYR A 125 4.20 16.47 -12.11
CA TYR A 125 4.07 15.07 -11.69
C TYR A 125 3.70 14.96 -10.20
N GLU A 126 4.27 15.81 -9.34
CA GLU A 126 4.01 15.76 -7.89
C GLU A 126 2.52 16.03 -7.57
N VAL A 127 1.85 16.87 -8.37
CA VAL A 127 0.39 17.08 -8.24
C VAL A 127 -0.37 15.80 -8.58
N ARG A 128 0.01 15.11 -9.66
CA ARG A 128 -0.60 13.83 -10.02
C ARG A 128 -0.34 12.76 -8.96
N PHE A 129 0.89 12.69 -8.45
CA PHE A 129 1.31 11.78 -7.38
C PHE A 129 0.48 11.97 -6.10
N GLN A 130 0.36 13.22 -5.62
CA GLN A 130 -0.48 13.51 -4.46
C GLN A 130 -1.97 13.25 -4.73
N ALA A 131 -2.45 13.35 -5.98
CA ALA A 131 -3.83 13.03 -6.32
C ALA A 131 -4.15 11.52 -6.14
N VAL A 132 -3.19 10.63 -6.46
CA VAL A 132 -3.30 9.19 -6.19
C VAL A 132 -3.37 8.92 -4.68
N ARG A 133 -2.50 9.55 -3.90
CA ARG A 133 -2.51 9.42 -2.43
C ARG A 133 -3.82 9.94 -1.84
N ALA A 134 -4.30 11.08 -2.32
CA ALA A 134 -5.56 11.70 -1.91
C ALA A 134 -6.77 10.80 -2.17
N VAL A 135 -6.91 10.25 -3.37
CA VAL A 135 -8.04 9.35 -3.67
C VAL A 135 -7.93 8.04 -2.90
N SER A 136 -6.72 7.52 -2.67
CA SER A 136 -6.51 6.33 -1.85
C SER A 136 -6.99 6.56 -0.41
N ALA A 137 -6.50 7.62 0.24
CA ALA A 137 -6.91 7.97 1.60
C ALA A 137 -8.42 8.23 1.72
N PHE A 138 -9.03 8.88 0.71
CA PHE A 138 -10.47 9.12 0.70
C PHE A 138 -11.28 7.83 0.54
N ILE A 139 -10.86 6.89 -0.30
CA ILE A 139 -11.55 5.60 -0.47
C ILE A 139 -11.39 4.71 0.76
N LEU A 140 -10.22 4.72 1.40
CA LEU A 140 -9.96 3.99 2.64
C LEU A 140 -10.83 4.51 3.79
N LEU A 141 -10.98 5.83 3.93
CA LEU A 141 -11.92 6.42 4.89
C LEU A 141 -13.36 5.92 4.68
N HIS A 142 -13.74 5.68 3.42
CA HIS A 142 -15.07 5.25 3.00
C HIS A 142 -15.15 3.75 2.68
N GLU A 143 -14.39 2.92 3.39
CA GLU A 143 -14.29 1.48 3.15
C GLU A 143 -15.63 0.73 3.15
N LYS A 144 -16.60 1.21 3.94
CA LYS A 144 -17.94 0.62 4.08
C LYS A 144 -18.97 1.24 3.15
N GLU A 145 -18.66 2.37 2.51
CA GLU A 145 -19.60 3.16 1.71
C GLU A 145 -19.49 2.87 0.22
N ILE A 146 -20.05 1.73 -0.19
CA ILE A 146 -20.07 1.27 -1.59
C ILE A 146 -20.58 2.32 -2.61
N PRO A 147 -21.61 3.14 -2.31
CA PRO A 147 -22.04 4.19 -3.23
C PRO A 147 -20.93 5.22 -3.54
N ILE A 148 -20.14 5.62 -2.53
CA ILE A 148 -19.00 6.52 -2.71
C ILE A 148 -17.93 5.83 -3.55
N GLN A 149 -17.56 4.59 -3.23
CA GLN A 149 -16.55 3.85 -4.01
C GLN A 149 -16.92 3.78 -5.49
N LYS A 150 -18.19 3.45 -5.79
CA LYS A 150 -18.70 3.42 -7.17
C LYS A 150 -18.64 4.79 -7.86
N HIS A 151 -18.89 5.86 -7.12
CA HIS A 151 -18.83 7.22 -7.65
C HIS A 151 -17.43 7.60 -8.14
N PHE A 152 -16.38 7.01 -7.57
CA PHE A 152 -14.97 7.28 -7.91
C PHE A 152 -14.34 6.24 -8.87
N HIS A 153 -15.09 5.25 -9.37
CA HIS A 153 -14.52 4.21 -10.24
C HIS A 153 -13.88 4.75 -11.54
N ASP A 154 -14.41 5.83 -12.09
CA ASP A 154 -13.89 6.48 -13.31
C ASP A 154 -12.58 7.24 -13.10
N VAL A 155 -12.12 7.36 -11.86
CA VAL A 155 -10.81 7.92 -11.49
C VAL A 155 -9.68 6.89 -11.65
N LEU A 156 -10.00 5.60 -11.55
CA LEU A 156 -9.03 4.50 -11.57
C LEU A 156 -8.11 4.42 -12.81
N PRO A 157 -8.56 4.74 -14.04
CA PRO A 157 -7.65 4.76 -15.18
C PRO A 157 -6.53 5.81 -15.01
N GLY A 158 -6.87 7.02 -14.55
CA GLY A 158 -5.88 8.08 -14.29
C GLY A 158 -4.99 7.74 -13.11
N PHE A 159 -5.56 7.15 -12.06
CA PHE A 159 -4.80 6.56 -10.94
C PHE A 159 -3.71 5.62 -11.46
N MET A 160 -4.07 4.64 -12.29
CA MET A 160 -3.12 3.64 -12.78
C MET A 160 -2.04 4.22 -13.68
N GLN A 161 -2.36 5.24 -14.50
CA GLN A 161 -1.35 5.94 -15.30
C GLN A 161 -0.26 6.57 -14.43
N VAL A 162 -0.65 7.17 -13.30
CA VAL A 162 0.29 7.83 -12.39
C VAL A 162 1.10 6.80 -11.59
N VAL A 163 0.49 5.68 -11.18
CA VAL A 163 1.24 4.57 -10.56
C VAL A 163 2.31 4.03 -11.51
N LEU A 164 1.99 3.85 -12.79
CA LEU A 164 2.95 3.42 -13.82
C LEU A 164 4.11 4.42 -13.94
N GLU A 165 3.80 5.71 -14.03
CA GLU A 165 4.83 6.77 -14.09
C GLU A 165 5.72 6.80 -12.83
N SER A 166 5.14 6.54 -11.65
CA SER A 166 5.89 6.45 -10.38
C SER A 166 6.89 5.29 -10.37
N VAL A 167 6.49 4.14 -10.89
CA VAL A 167 7.35 2.96 -11.00
C VAL A 167 8.45 3.17 -12.05
N GLU A 168 8.19 3.92 -13.12
CA GLU A 168 9.21 4.29 -14.10
C GLU A 168 10.26 5.26 -13.53
N LYS A 169 9.84 6.14 -12.63
CA LYS A 169 10.72 7.09 -11.93
C LYS A 169 11.57 6.44 -10.85
N GLN A 170 11.00 5.47 -10.12
CA GLN A 170 11.64 4.78 -8.99
C GLN A 170 12.09 5.72 -7.85
N ASP A 171 11.48 6.91 -7.76
CA ASP A 171 11.84 7.92 -6.76
C ASP A 171 11.14 7.69 -5.41
N ASP A 172 9.86 7.31 -5.42
CA ASP A 172 9.01 7.14 -4.24
C ASP A 172 8.02 5.97 -4.45
N ASP A 173 8.03 5.01 -3.54
CA ASP A 173 7.26 3.77 -3.57
C ASP A 173 5.85 3.89 -2.96
N ALA A 174 5.47 5.08 -2.48
CA ALA A 174 4.22 5.29 -1.75
C ALA A 174 2.97 4.91 -2.56
N LEU A 175 3.00 5.00 -3.89
CA LEU A 175 1.84 4.62 -4.69
C LEU A 175 1.62 3.10 -4.78
N LEU A 176 2.68 2.29 -4.66
CA LEU A 176 2.53 0.85 -4.48
C LEU A 176 1.97 0.53 -3.10
N LYS A 177 2.41 1.25 -2.05
CA LYS A 177 1.83 1.14 -0.70
C LYS A 177 0.33 1.49 -0.69
N CYS A 178 -0.08 2.54 -1.40
CA CYS A 178 -1.50 2.84 -1.60
C CYS A 178 -2.27 1.71 -2.29
N LEU A 179 -1.66 1.00 -3.27
CA LEU A 179 -2.28 -0.17 -3.89
C LEU A 179 -2.42 -1.33 -2.91
N ILE A 180 -1.46 -1.54 -2.00
CA ILE A 180 -1.53 -2.55 -0.95
C ILE A 180 -2.68 -2.21 0.00
N ASP A 181 -2.74 -0.98 0.53
CA ASP A 181 -3.80 -0.54 1.45
C ASP A 181 -5.19 -0.71 0.81
N LEU A 182 -5.36 -0.27 -0.45
CA LEU A 182 -6.62 -0.45 -1.18
C LEU A 182 -6.93 -1.93 -1.44
N SER A 183 -5.91 -2.75 -1.67
CA SER A 183 -6.04 -4.19 -1.85
C SER A 183 -6.47 -4.90 -0.56
N GLU A 184 -5.99 -4.43 0.58
CA GLU A 184 -6.34 -4.97 1.89
C GLU A 184 -7.77 -4.59 2.27
N THR A 185 -8.09 -3.30 2.21
CA THR A 185 -9.32 -2.75 2.80
C THR A 185 -10.49 -2.71 1.81
N THR A 186 -10.25 -2.30 0.56
CA THR A 186 -11.31 -2.04 -0.44
C THR A 186 -11.07 -2.73 -1.79
N PRO A 187 -10.75 -4.04 -1.81
CA PRO A 187 -10.25 -4.74 -3.00
C PRO A 187 -11.18 -4.67 -4.22
N LYS A 188 -12.49 -4.56 -3.99
CA LYS A 188 -13.51 -4.49 -5.04
C LYS A 188 -13.46 -3.18 -5.83
N PHE A 189 -12.95 -2.09 -5.24
CA PHE A 189 -12.73 -0.81 -5.91
C PHE A 189 -11.77 -1.00 -7.10
N LEU A 190 -10.69 -1.75 -6.91
CA LEU A 190 -9.65 -2.00 -7.92
C LEU A 190 -10.09 -2.92 -9.08
N ARG A 191 -11.28 -3.53 -9.01
CA ARG A 191 -11.72 -4.60 -9.93
C ARG A 191 -11.60 -4.25 -11.42
N MET A 192 -11.89 -3.01 -11.81
CA MET A 192 -11.86 -2.60 -13.22
C MET A 192 -10.44 -2.46 -13.78
N GLN A 193 -9.44 -2.27 -12.90
CA GLN A 193 -8.04 -2.14 -13.26
C GLN A 193 -7.18 -3.33 -12.82
N LEU A 194 -7.80 -4.36 -12.23
CA LEU A 194 -7.06 -5.50 -11.66
C LEU A 194 -6.13 -6.17 -12.68
N ASP A 195 -6.51 -6.27 -13.96
CA ASP A 195 -5.63 -6.86 -14.98
C ASP A 195 -4.36 -6.04 -15.19
N ALA A 196 -4.48 -4.71 -15.23
CA ALA A 196 -3.36 -3.77 -15.38
C ALA A 196 -2.50 -3.69 -14.12
N ILE A 197 -3.12 -3.77 -12.93
CA ILE A 197 -2.41 -3.85 -11.65
C ILE A 197 -1.54 -5.11 -11.61
N LEU A 198 -2.11 -6.28 -11.96
CA LEU A 198 -1.37 -7.53 -11.97
C LEU A 198 -0.27 -7.53 -13.05
N GLU A 199 -0.53 -6.97 -14.23
CA GLU A 199 0.49 -6.82 -15.27
C GLU A 199 1.68 -5.98 -14.80
N LEU A 200 1.40 -4.83 -14.15
CA LEU A 200 2.43 -3.99 -13.55
C LEU A 200 3.21 -4.74 -12.47
N CYS A 201 2.53 -5.39 -11.53
CA CYS A 201 3.19 -6.11 -10.45
C CYS A 201 4.08 -7.25 -10.99
N MET A 202 3.60 -7.97 -12.01
CA MET A 202 4.39 -8.99 -12.70
C MET A 202 5.63 -8.41 -13.38
N LYS A 203 5.52 -7.24 -14.04
CA LYS A 203 6.66 -6.54 -14.66
C LYS A 203 7.71 -6.13 -13.62
N ILE A 204 7.27 -5.69 -12.43
CA ILE A 204 8.18 -5.28 -11.36
C ILE A 204 8.87 -6.50 -10.74
N VAL A 205 8.11 -7.51 -10.30
CA VAL A 205 8.66 -8.67 -9.56
C VAL A 205 9.61 -9.53 -10.42
N SER A 206 9.37 -9.58 -11.74
CA SER A 206 10.22 -10.31 -12.70
C SER A 206 11.47 -9.56 -13.13
N ASN A 207 11.60 -8.27 -12.80
CA ASN A 207 12.76 -7.47 -13.18
C ASN A 207 13.84 -7.55 -12.09
N GLU A 208 14.88 -8.34 -12.34
CA GLU A 208 16.03 -8.50 -11.42
C GLU A 208 16.90 -7.23 -11.28
N ASP A 209 16.75 -6.26 -12.19
CA ASP A 209 17.42 -4.95 -12.06
C ASP A 209 16.63 -3.97 -11.17
N MET A 210 15.40 -4.31 -10.78
CA MET A 210 14.58 -3.50 -9.88
C MET A 210 15.03 -3.73 -8.43
N PRO A 211 15.13 -2.68 -7.58
CA PRO A 211 15.44 -2.87 -6.17
C PRO A 211 14.45 -3.80 -5.47
N ASP A 212 14.94 -4.62 -4.54
CA ASP A 212 14.13 -5.63 -3.86
C ASP A 212 12.93 -5.04 -3.13
N SER A 213 13.07 -3.86 -2.51
CA SER A 213 11.95 -3.16 -1.88
C SER A 213 10.76 -2.95 -2.82
N TRP A 214 11.00 -2.62 -4.09
CA TRP A 214 9.95 -2.46 -5.10
C TRP A 214 9.39 -3.80 -5.55
N ARG A 215 10.25 -4.82 -5.70
CA ARG A 215 9.84 -6.19 -6.05
C ARG A 215 8.96 -6.81 -4.96
N HIS A 216 9.31 -6.58 -3.68
CA HIS A 216 8.54 -7.00 -2.51
C HIS A 216 7.19 -6.31 -2.45
N LEU A 217 7.12 -4.98 -2.63
CA LEU A 217 5.83 -4.26 -2.66
C LEU A 217 4.91 -4.75 -3.79
N ALA A 218 5.47 -4.99 -4.99
CA ALA A 218 4.70 -5.53 -6.10
C ALA A 218 4.19 -6.96 -5.84
N LEU A 219 5.03 -7.81 -5.23
CA LEU A 219 4.63 -9.15 -4.79
C LEU A 219 3.52 -9.07 -3.73
N GLU A 220 3.67 -8.18 -2.77
CA GLU A 220 2.70 -7.97 -1.69
C GLU A 220 1.33 -7.60 -2.25
N VAL A 221 1.20 -6.69 -3.22
CA VAL A 221 -0.09 -6.38 -3.87
C VAL A 221 -0.81 -7.64 -4.38
N ILE A 222 -0.08 -8.56 -5.02
CA ILE A 222 -0.68 -9.81 -5.55
C ILE A 222 -1.07 -10.74 -4.40
N VAL A 223 -0.23 -10.87 -3.37
CA VAL A 223 -0.48 -11.72 -2.21
C VAL A 223 -1.66 -11.20 -1.40
N THR A 224 -1.72 -9.91 -1.09
CA THR A 224 -2.85 -9.26 -0.40
C THR A 224 -4.15 -9.52 -1.18
N MET A 225 -4.15 -9.39 -2.51
CA MET A 225 -5.31 -9.72 -3.35
C MET A 225 -5.75 -11.18 -3.27
N SER A 226 -4.81 -12.08 -3.01
CA SER A 226 -5.10 -13.51 -2.84
C SER A 226 -5.84 -13.80 -1.55
N GLU A 227 -5.62 -12.99 -0.52
CA GLU A 227 -6.24 -13.14 0.81
C GLU A 227 -7.59 -12.43 0.86
N THR A 228 -7.66 -11.19 0.38
CA THR A 228 -8.85 -10.33 0.54
C THR A 228 -9.87 -10.50 -0.59
N ALA A 229 -9.43 -10.88 -1.79
CA ALA A 229 -10.30 -11.08 -2.94
C ALA A 229 -9.93 -12.31 -3.81
N PRO A 230 -9.77 -13.52 -3.23
CA PRO A 230 -9.32 -14.73 -3.93
C PRO A 230 -10.17 -15.10 -5.15
N ALA A 231 -11.48 -14.83 -5.12
CA ALA A 231 -12.35 -15.09 -6.26
C ALA A 231 -12.08 -14.15 -7.45
N MET A 232 -11.72 -12.89 -7.19
CA MET A 232 -11.31 -11.94 -8.23
C MET A 232 -9.95 -12.32 -8.78
N LEU A 233 -8.98 -12.61 -7.89
CA LEU A 233 -7.64 -12.99 -8.32
C LEU A 233 -7.63 -14.31 -9.11
N ARG A 234 -8.40 -15.33 -8.73
CA ARG A 234 -8.54 -16.55 -9.55
C ARG A 234 -9.09 -16.29 -10.94
N LYS A 235 -9.98 -15.30 -11.10
CA LYS A 235 -10.63 -15.01 -12.38
C LYS A 235 -9.74 -14.19 -13.30
N VAL A 236 -9.22 -13.07 -12.80
CA VAL A 236 -8.42 -12.13 -13.61
C VAL A 236 -6.95 -12.57 -13.65
N GLY A 237 -6.44 -13.08 -12.53
CA GLY A 237 -5.06 -13.51 -12.36
C GLY A 237 -4.71 -14.88 -12.93
N ALA A 238 -5.66 -15.60 -13.55
CA ALA A 238 -5.43 -16.96 -14.06
C ALA A 238 -4.22 -17.09 -14.99
N LYS A 239 -3.89 -16.04 -15.76
CA LYS A 239 -2.71 -15.98 -16.64
C LYS A 239 -1.41 -15.59 -15.92
N TYR A 240 -1.48 -14.96 -14.77
CA TYR A 240 -0.33 -14.42 -14.04
C TYR A 240 0.19 -15.39 -12.97
N ILE A 241 -0.71 -16.06 -12.22
CA ILE A 241 -0.31 -16.96 -11.12
C ILE A 241 0.65 -18.08 -11.57
N PRO A 242 0.46 -18.75 -12.72
CA PRO A 242 1.42 -19.74 -13.21
C PRO A 242 2.82 -19.18 -13.51
N LEU A 243 2.91 -17.89 -13.85
CA LEU A 243 4.17 -17.19 -14.13
C LEU A 243 4.80 -16.66 -12.84
N LEU A 244 3.99 -16.31 -11.85
CA LEU A 244 4.44 -15.78 -10.56
C LEU A 244 5.12 -16.85 -9.71
N VAL A 245 4.57 -18.07 -9.66
CA VAL A 245 5.10 -19.15 -8.81
C VAL A 245 6.59 -19.44 -9.07
N PRO A 246 7.06 -19.62 -10.32
CA PRO A 246 8.50 -19.76 -10.60
C PRO A 246 9.34 -18.57 -10.15
N ILE A 247 8.82 -17.34 -10.23
CA ILE A 247 9.54 -16.13 -9.79
C ILE A 247 9.71 -16.15 -8.27
N ILE A 248 8.64 -16.45 -7.52
CA ILE A 248 8.71 -16.59 -6.06
C ILE A 248 9.71 -17.68 -5.68
N LEU A 249 9.66 -18.85 -6.33
CA LEU A 249 10.61 -19.94 -6.07
C LEU A 249 12.06 -19.55 -6.38
N LYS A 250 12.30 -18.73 -7.41
CA LYS A 250 13.62 -18.17 -7.69
C LYS A 250 14.05 -17.16 -6.63
N MET A 251 13.15 -16.30 -6.15
CA MET A 251 13.46 -15.37 -5.06
C MET A 251 13.85 -16.11 -3.77
N MET A 252 13.24 -17.26 -3.48
CA MET A 252 13.63 -18.12 -2.35
C MET A 252 15.04 -18.71 -2.49
N THR A 253 15.65 -18.70 -3.68
CA THR A 253 17.03 -19.17 -3.88
C THR A 253 18.08 -18.11 -3.58
N ASP A 254 17.67 -16.88 -3.25
CA ASP A 254 18.55 -15.78 -2.91
C ASP A 254 19.03 -15.89 -1.45
N ILE A 255 19.84 -16.92 -1.23
CA ILE A 255 20.40 -17.30 0.06
C ILE A 255 21.87 -16.90 0.07
N ASP A 256 22.31 -16.17 1.07
CA ASP A 256 23.71 -15.83 1.24
C ASP A 256 24.53 -17.08 1.62
N ASP A 257 25.67 -17.30 0.94
CA ASP A 257 26.59 -18.38 1.30
C ASP A 257 27.43 -17.93 2.49
N GLU A 258 26.93 -18.20 3.70
CA GLU A 258 27.68 -17.96 4.94
C GLU A 258 28.62 -19.14 5.24
N PRO A 259 29.96 -18.97 5.15
CA PRO A 259 30.92 -20.07 5.30
C PRO A 259 30.88 -20.71 6.70
N ASP A 260 30.54 -19.90 7.71
CA ASP A 260 30.55 -20.30 9.11
C ASP A 260 29.16 -20.72 9.61
N TRP A 261 28.14 -20.80 8.73
CA TRP A 261 26.77 -21.20 9.10
C TRP A 261 26.72 -22.54 9.85
N SER A 262 27.59 -23.49 9.47
CA SER A 262 27.66 -24.83 10.08
C SER A 262 28.31 -24.87 11.48
N ILE A 263 28.96 -23.79 11.90
CA ILE A 263 29.71 -23.70 13.17
C ILE A 263 29.26 -22.53 14.05
N SER A 264 28.32 -21.71 13.59
CA SER A 264 27.72 -20.64 14.37
C SER A 264 26.72 -21.20 15.37
N ASP A 265 26.95 -20.97 16.67
CA ASP A 265 25.98 -21.20 17.75
C ASP A 265 25.05 -19.98 17.95
N GLU A 266 25.28 -18.89 17.21
CA GLU A 266 24.42 -17.70 17.25
C GLU A 266 23.22 -17.89 16.33
N ILE A 267 22.01 -17.77 16.88
CA ILE A 267 20.80 -17.59 16.09
C ILE A 267 20.93 -16.20 15.46
N VAL A 268 21.34 -16.16 14.20
CA VAL A 268 21.33 -14.93 13.41
C VAL A 268 19.86 -14.49 13.33
N ASP A 269 19.56 -13.25 13.72
CA ASP A 269 18.26 -12.66 13.42
C ASP A 269 18.14 -12.67 11.89
N GLU A 270 17.29 -13.56 11.36
CA GLU A 270 17.00 -13.58 9.93
C GLU A 270 16.56 -12.17 9.53
N ASP A 271 17.20 -11.62 8.50
CA ASP A 271 16.77 -10.35 7.93
C ASP A 271 15.36 -10.56 7.37
N ASN A 272 14.37 -10.07 8.12
CA ASN A 272 12.94 -10.22 7.79
C ASN A 272 12.60 -9.61 6.43
N ASP A 273 13.46 -8.73 5.91
CA ASP A 273 13.30 -8.07 4.61
C ASP A 273 14.11 -8.76 3.49
N SER A 274 14.76 -9.90 3.76
CA SER A 274 15.47 -10.65 2.73
C SER A 274 14.53 -11.26 1.70
N ASN A 275 15.01 -11.39 0.45
CA ASN A 275 14.27 -12.01 -0.64
C ASN A 275 13.77 -13.42 -0.28
N THR A 276 14.57 -14.19 0.45
CA THR A 276 14.20 -15.56 0.86
C THR A 276 13.00 -15.56 1.80
N VAL A 277 13.03 -14.77 2.88
CA VAL A 277 11.96 -14.71 3.88
C VAL A 277 10.67 -14.15 3.28
N VAL A 278 10.78 -13.05 2.51
CA VAL A 278 9.61 -12.43 1.86
C VAL A 278 8.97 -13.39 0.85
N ALA A 279 9.76 -14.07 0.03
CA ALA A 279 9.25 -15.01 -0.96
C ALA A 279 8.62 -16.26 -0.33
N GLU A 280 9.21 -16.77 0.76
CA GLU A 280 8.64 -17.89 1.52
C GLU A 280 7.25 -17.54 2.08
N SER A 281 7.16 -16.41 2.79
CA SER A 281 5.91 -15.89 3.35
C SER A 281 4.86 -15.65 2.26
N ALA A 282 5.26 -15.04 1.15
CA ALA A 282 4.39 -14.81 0.00
C ALA A 282 3.85 -16.11 -0.60
N LEU A 283 4.68 -17.15 -0.72
CA LEU A 283 4.27 -18.43 -1.28
C LEU A 283 3.23 -19.12 -0.39
N ASP A 284 3.43 -19.13 0.93
CA ASP A 284 2.48 -19.70 1.88
C ASP A 284 1.14 -18.95 1.85
N ARG A 285 1.18 -17.61 1.97
CA ARG A 285 -0.02 -16.76 1.93
C ARG A 285 -0.80 -16.93 0.62
N LEU A 286 -0.11 -17.01 -0.51
CA LEU A 286 -0.73 -17.27 -1.82
C LEU A 286 -1.42 -18.64 -1.88
N ALA A 287 -0.81 -19.68 -1.32
CA ALA A 287 -1.41 -21.01 -1.22
C ALA A 287 -2.59 -21.09 -0.25
N CYS A 288 -2.52 -20.34 0.85
CA CYS A 288 -3.60 -20.17 1.80
C CYS A 288 -4.80 -19.49 1.12
N GLY A 289 -4.59 -18.35 0.46
CA GLY A 289 -5.63 -17.54 -0.20
C GLY A 289 -6.26 -18.20 -1.44
N LEU A 290 -5.45 -18.68 -2.39
CA LEU A 290 -5.96 -19.29 -3.64
C LEU A 290 -6.29 -20.79 -3.52
N GLY A 291 -5.80 -21.41 -2.46
CA GLY A 291 -5.99 -22.81 -2.13
C GLY A 291 -5.00 -23.75 -2.84
N GLY A 292 -4.58 -24.80 -2.12
CA GLY A 292 -3.60 -25.78 -2.61
C GLY A 292 -3.96 -26.48 -3.93
N LYS A 293 -5.24 -26.61 -4.30
CA LYS A 293 -5.63 -27.16 -5.62
C LYS A 293 -5.16 -26.28 -6.79
N THR A 294 -5.02 -24.98 -6.57
CA THR A 294 -4.59 -24.00 -7.57
C THR A 294 -3.07 -23.92 -7.60
N ILE A 295 -2.43 -23.83 -6.43
CA ILE A 295 -0.99 -23.56 -6.31
C ILE A 295 -0.13 -24.82 -6.40
N MET A 296 -0.57 -25.95 -5.82
CA MET A 296 0.25 -27.16 -5.77
C MET A 296 0.71 -27.65 -7.16
N PRO A 297 -0.17 -27.76 -8.18
CA PRO A 297 0.27 -28.24 -9.49
C PRO A 297 1.33 -27.33 -10.12
N LEU A 298 1.34 -26.04 -9.79
CA LEU A 298 2.30 -25.08 -10.31
C LEU A 298 3.67 -25.27 -9.66
N ILE A 299 3.70 -25.56 -8.36
CA ILE A 299 4.95 -25.87 -7.65
C ILE A 299 5.51 -27.21 -8.11
N GLU A 300 4.67 -28.24 -8.18
CA GLU A 300 5.07 -29.59 -8.62
C GLU A 300 5.70 -29.59 -10.01
N GLN A 301 5.26 -28.70 -10.91
CA GLN A 301 5.86 -28.54 -12.24
C GLN A 301 7.30 -28.01 -12.21
N ASN A 302 7.67 -27.23 -11.18
CA ASN A 302 9.01 -26.66 -11.05
C ASN A 302 9.99 -27.60 -10.33
N ILE A 303 9.50 -28.43 -9.39
CA ILE A 303 10.32 -29.33 -8.55
C ILE A 303 11.37 -30.14 -9.33
N PRO A 304 11.04 -30.85 -10.44
CA PRO A 304 12.03 -31.69 -11.13
C PRO A 304 13.23 -30.89 -11.63
N SER A 305 12.99 -29.70 -12.16
CA SER A 305 14.07 -28.83 -12.66
C SER A 305 14.94 -28.26 -11.54
N MET A 306 14.33 -27.93 -10.40
CA MET A 306 15.04 -27.41 -9.23
C MET A 306 15.90 -28.49 -8.55
N LEU A 307 15.38 -29.72 -8.43
CA LEU A 307 16.14 -30.85 -7.87
C LEU A 307 17.35 -31.23 -8.73
N ALA A 308 17.21 -31.13 -10.05
CA ALA A 308 18.27 -31.42 -11.00
C ALA A 308 19.30 -30.27 -11.15
N ASN A 309 19.04 -29.09 -10.55
CA ASN A 309 19.94 -27.95 -10.64
C ASN A 309 21.25 -28.24 -9.88
N THR A 310 22.37 -27.81 -10.46
CA THR A 310 23.70 -27.96 -9.86
C THR A 310 23.85 -27.11 -8.60
N ASP A 311 23.23 -25.93 -8.59
CA ASP A 311 23.22 -25.04 -7.43
C ASP A 311 22.38 -25.66 -6.29
N TRP A 312 22.98 -25.70 -5.10
CA TRP A 312 22.39 -26.30 -3.91
C TRP A 312 21.18 -25.52 -3.39
N LYS A 313 21.14 -24.19 -3.62
CA LYS A 313 20.06 -23.31 -3.15
C LYS A 313 18.71 -23.72 -3.71
N TYR A 314 18.67 -24.16 -4.97
CA TYR A 314 17.46 -24.70 -5.60
C TYR A 314 16.95 -25.98 -4.93
N ARG A 315 17.86 -26.88 -4.52
CA ARG A 315 17.49 -28.12 -3.82
C ARG A 315 17.02 -27.81 -2.39
N TYR A 316 17.64 -26.83 -1.73
CA TYR A 316 17.21 -26.32 -0.44
C TYR A 316 15.77 -25.76 -0.49
N VAL A 317 15.46 -24.91 -1.48
CA VAL A 317 14.10 -24.35 -1.66
C VAL A 317 13.05 -25.44 -1.85
N VAL A 318 13.35 -26.51 -2.59
CA VAL A 318 12.42 -27.64 -2.73
C VAL A 318 12.14 -28.29 -1.36
N ALA A 319 13.16 -28.42 -0.50
CA ALA A 319 13.00 -28.98 0.83
C ALA A 319 12.15 -28.08 1.74
N THR A 320 12.41 -26.76 1.77
CA THR A 320 11.64 -25.80 2.59
C THR A 320 10.19 -25.70 2.12
N THR A 321 9.98 -25.56 0.80
CA THR A 321 8.65 -25.59 0.19
C THR A 321 7.90 -26.87 0.59
N SER A 322 8.54 -28.03 0.47
CA SER A 322 7.91 -29.31 0.86
C SER A 322 7.50 -29.38 2.34
N VAL A 323 8.18 -28.65 3.23
CA VAL A 323 7.83 -28.54 4.66
C VAL A 323 6.61 -27.65 4.85
N ILE A 324 6.62 -26.44 4.29
CA ILE A 324 5.50 -25.48 4.33
C ILE A 324 4.20 -26.16 3.90
N TYR A 325 4.23 -26.83 2.74
CA TYR A 325 3.03 -27.47 2.19
C TYR A 325 2.59 -28.73 2.93
N LYS A 326 3.51 -29.42 3.62
CA LYS A 326 3.12 -30.50 4.54
C LYS A 326 2.32 -29.95 5.71
N PHE A 327 2.68 -28.78 6.25
CA PHE A 327 1.95 -28.11 7.33
C PHE A 327 0.59 -27.55 6.89
N THR A 328 0.51 -26.82 5.76
CA THR A 328 -0.78 -26.27 5.26
C THR A 328 -1.79 -27.38 4.90
N LYS A 329 -1.30 -28.53 4.45
CA LYS A 329 -2.12 -29.74 4.21
C LYS A 329 -2.50 -30.43 5.53
N PHE A 330 -1.63 -30.44 6.53
CA PHE A 330 -1.89 -31.00 7.86
C PHE A 330 -3.01 -30.22 8.58
N GLU A 331 -2.98 -28.88 8.58
CA GLU A 331 -4.01 -28.06 9.22
C GLU A 331 -5.39 -28.22 8.57
N ARG A 332 -5.46 -28.37 7.24
CA ARG A 332 -6.74 -28.62 6.53
C ARG A 332 -7.28 -30.04 6.69
N LEU A 333 -6.46 -31.01 7.12
CA LEU A 333 -6.84 -32.43 7.24
C LEU A 333 -7.24 -32.85 8.67
N ILE A 334 -7.02 -32.02 9.69
CA ILE A 334 -7.54 -32.27 11.05
C ILE A 334 -9.09 -32.25 11.08
N GLY A 335 -9.75 -31.84 9.98
CA GLY A 335 -11.20 -31.85 9.83
C GLY A 335 -11.87 -33.14 9.36
N ASP A 336 -11.20 -34.10 8.70
CA ASP A 336 -11.82 -35.40 8.38
C ASP A 336 -10.83 -36.38 7.68
N LYS A 337 -10.52 -37.47 8.40
CA LYS A 337 -9.87 -38.74 7.98
C LYS A 337 -8.33 -38.81 7.86
N PRO A 338 -7.71 -39.91 8.37
CA PRO A 338 -6.28 -40.18 8.24
C PRO A 338 -5.94 -40.80 6.89
N ILE A 339 -4.88 -40.34 6.22
CA ILE A 339 -4.37 -40.90 4.96
C ILE A 339 -2.82 -40.96 5.00
N PRO A 340 -2.20 -42.00 4.41
CA PRO A 340 -0.91 -42.53 4.86
C PRO A 340 0.28 -41.69 4.41
N ILE A 341 1.30 -41.74 5.26
CA ILE A 341 2.61 -41.12 5.13
C ILE A 341 3.29 -41.63 3.85
N VAL A 342 3.57 -40.73 2.90
CA VAL A 342 4.53 -40.99 1.83
C VAL A 342 5.80 -40.22 2.15
N TYR A 343 6.79 -40.94 2.69
CA TYR A 343 8.23 -40.69 2.51
C TYR A 343 8.74 -41.80 1.59
N PRO A 344 9.73 -41.61 0.69
CA PRO A 344 10.87 -40.67 0.80
C PRO A 344 11.35 -40.00 -0.53
N ILE A 345 11.75 -38.72 -0.53
CA ILE A 345 12.78 -38.20 -1.48
C ILE A 345 13.58 -37.08 -0.79
N ILE A 346 14.32 -37.41 0.28
CA ILE A 346 15.51 -36.64 0.70
C ILE A 346 16.47 -37.63 1.36
N VAL A 347 16.89 -38.66 0.63
CA VAL A 347 18.20 -39.34 0.76
C VAL A 347 18.35 -40.18 -0.51
N GLN A 348 18.91 -39.62 -1.58
CA GLN A 348 19.69 -40.33 -2.58
C GLN A 348 20.49 -39.36 -3.42
#